data_AF-A0A8K0CT06-F1
#
_entry.id   AF-A0A8K0CT06-F1
#
_cell.length_a   1.000
_cell.length_b   1.000
_cell.length_c   1.000
_cell.angle_alpha   90.00
_cell.angle_beta   90.00
_cell.angle_gamma   90.00
#
_symmetry.space_group_name_H-M   'P 1'
#
loop_
_entity.id
_entity.type
_entity.pdbx_description
1 polymer ?
#
loop_
_entity_poly.entity_id
_entity_poly.type
_entity_poly.pdbx_seq_one_letter_code
_entity_poly.pdbx_strand_id
1 'polypeptide(L)'
;MAEDILHRVRSITANPELELSSEIHNEVLISLKDLCVMMSGKMLNELGMPAPNRPMHDAFNREFERERQCDTTALSESVQSKVPLLNQQQKTAYDTIIKAVNDGNGGIFFIDAPGGTGKTFLISLILDTIRAQSQIALAVASSGIAATLLEGGRTAHSALKLPLNLQTIEEPTCNITKTSAMAKVLQNCKIIIWDECTMAHKRALEALDRTLRDLRSNQIIFGGAMILLAGDFRQTLPVIPRSTPADEINACLKTSNLWRYVKNLKLTTNMRVALQNDISAGVFSKTLLDIGLISFPTNFCHFTTSKEELISKVFPNIDTNYKNHARLSERAILAATNKDVNDLNIKIQSQITGQIHSFKSIDSIIDPNEVVNYPTEFLNSLDLPGLPPHYLQLKVGSVIIMPRNLNQPKLCNGTRLAVKKIMNNLIEATIIIGKFKDEDVLIPRIPLMPTDFAIQFKRVQFPVRLAFAMSINKSQGQSLE
;
A
#
# COMPACT_ATOMS: atom_id res chain seq x y z
N MET A 1 -23.62 10.63 4.00
CA MET A 1 -22.81 11.03 5.18
C MET A 1 -23.70 11.50 6.34
N ALA A 2 -24.52 12.54 6.16
CA ALA A 2 -25.40 13.01 7.24
C ALA A 2 -26.45 11.95 7.60
N GLU A 3 -27.08 11.31 6.61
CA GLU A 3 -28.01 10.20 6.88
C GLU A 3 -27.30 8.96 7.46
N ASP A 4 -26.07 8.66 7.06
CA ASP A 4 -25.30 7.53 7.61
C ASP A 4 -24.95 7.75 9.09
N ILE A 5 -24.53 8.97 9.43
CA ILE A 5 -24.24 9.36 10.82
C ILE A 5 -25.54 9.35 11.62
N LEU A 6 -26.63 9.88 11.07
CA LEU A 6 -27.95 9.82 11.69
C LEU A 6 -28.35 8.37 11.98
N HIS A 7 -28.25 7.48 10.99
CA HIS A 7 -28.57 6.07 11.14
C HIS A 7 -27.72 5.41 12.24
N ARG A 8 -26.41 5.68 12.27
CA ARG A 8 -25.51 5.19 13.31
C ARG A 8 -25.91 5.69 14.69
N VAL A 9 -26.21 6.98 14.83
CA VAL A 9 -26.62 7.56 16.13
C VAL A 9 -27.95 6.98 16.57
N ARG A 10 -28.95 6.85 15.69
CA ARG A 10 -30.22 6.18 15.98
C ARG A 10 -30.02 4.76 16.51
N SER A 11 -29.08 4.00 15.92
CA SER A 11 -28.73 2.65 16.38
C SER A 11 -28.06 2.65 17.75
N ILE A 12 -27.18 3.61 18.04
CA ILE A 12 -26.45 3.72 19.32
C ILE A 12 -27.37 4.21 20.45
N THR A 13 -28.24 5.18 20.18
CA THR A 13 -29.12 5.80 21.17
C THR A 13 -30.49 5.14 21.28
N ALA A 14 -30.75 4.10 20.48
CA ALA A 14 -32.05 3.42 20.35
C ALA A 14 -33.24 4.39 20.15
N ASN A 15 -33.01 5.53 19.49
CA ASN A 15 -34.02 6.55 19.25
C ASN A 15 -34.31 6.66 17.74
N PRO A 16 -35.36 5.99 17.24
CA PRO A 16 -35.68 6.00 15.80
C PRO A 16 -36.26 7.32 15.31
N GLU A 17 -36.78 8.17 16.20
CA GLU A 17 -37.37 9.48 15.86
C GLU A 17 -36.34 10.62 15.79
N LEU A 18 -35.07 10.35 16.09
CA LEU A 18 -34.02 11.37 16.01
C LEU A 18 -33.94 11.95 14.59
N GLU A 19 -34.02 13.26 14.42
CA GLU A 19 -33.92 13.93 13.11
C GLU A 19 -32.52 14.52 12.86
N LEU A 20 -32.29 15.03 11.64
CA LEU A 20 -31.06 15.74 11.31
C LEU A 20 -30.93 17.00 12.18
N SER A 21 -29.90 17.06 13.00
CA SER A 21 -29.64 18.16 13.92
C SER A 21 -28.36 18.92 13.55
N SER A 22 -28.19 20.11 14.14
CA SER A 22 -26.98 20.92 13.94
C SER A 22 -25.70 20.19 14.39
N GLU A 23 -25.83 19.30 15.38
CA GLU A 23 -24.77 18.44 15.90
C GLU A 23 -24.40 17.34 14.91
N ILE A 24 -25.38 16.73 14.22
CA ILE A 24 -25.11 15.74 13.17
C ILE A 24 -24.44 16.42 11.97
N HIS A 25 -24.87 17.62 11.60
CA HIS A 25 -24.19 18.42 10.59
C HIS A 25 -22.77 18.80 11.02
N ASN A 26 -22.55 19.11 12.30
CA ASN A 26 -21.22 19.36 12.84
C ASN A 26 -20.34 18.10 12.77
N GLU A 27 -20.87 16.92 13.07
CA GLU A 27 -20.17 15.63 12.93
C GLU A 27 -19.82 15.29 11.47
N VAL A 28 -20.67 15.70 10.51
CA VAL A 28 -20.34 15.63 9.07
C VAL A 28 -19.18 16.57 8.76
N LEU A 29 -19.21 17.82 9.25
CA LEU A 29 -18.12 18.78 9.05
C LEU A 29 -16.82 18.30 9.72
N ILE A 30 -16.89 17.64 10.88
CA ILE A 30 -15.73 17.02 11.53
C ILE A 30 -15.18 15.90 10.65
N SER A 31 -16.04 15.01 10.17
CA SER A 31 -15.61 13.90 9.30
C SER A 31 -15.01 14.39 7.98
N LEU A 32 -15.60 15.42 7.38
CA LEU A 32 -15.08 16.07 6.16
C LEU A 32 -13.77 16.80 6.42
N LYS A 33 -13.62 17.46 7.57
CA LYS A 33 -12.36 18.09 7.98
C LYS A 33 -11.26 17.05 8.13
N ASP A 34 -11.53 15.95 8.82
CA ASP A 34 -10.58 14.86 9.01
C ASP A 34 -10.13 14.29 7.65
N LEU A 35 -11.07 14.09 6.72
CA LEU A 35 -10.79 13.66 5.34
C LEU A 35 -9.95 14.70 4.56
N CYS A 36 -10.31 15.98 4.63
CA CYS A 36 -9.60 17.04 3.90
C CYS A 36 -8.16 17.21 4.41
N VAL A 37 -7.97 17.20 5.73
CA VAL A 37 -6.64 17.25 6.35
C VAL A 37 -5.84 16.01 5.98
N MET A 38 -6.45 14.83 6.00
CA MET A 38 -5.78 13.58 5.61
C MET A 38 -5.34 13.58 4.13
N MET A 39 -6.22 14.04 3.24
CA MET A 39 -6.00 13.98 1.78
C MET A 39 -5.13 15.12 1.24
N SER A 40 -5.27 16.32 1.78
CA SER A 40 -4.68 17.53 1.20
C SER A 40 -3.82 18.34 2.18
N GLY A 41 -3.86 18.02 3.48
CA GLY A 41 -3.24 18.84 4.52
C GLY A 41 -3.92 20.19 4.75
N LYS A 42 -4.98 20.51 4.00
CA LYS A 42 -5.71 21.77 4.07
C LYS A 42 -6.95 21.65 4.96
N MET A 43 -7.33 22.79 5.55
CA MET A 43 -8.50 22.91 6.41
C MET A 43 -9.77 23.18 5.60
N LEU A 44 -10.94 22.91 6.16
CA LEU A 44 -12.22 23.15 5.45
C LEU A 44 -12.41 24.63 5.06
N ASN A 45 -11.99 25.56 5.92
CA ASN A 45 -12.07 26.99 5.65
C ASN A 45 -11.17 27.42 4.46
N GLU A 46 -10.00 26.81 4.32
CA GLU A 46 -9.09 27.02 3.17
C GLU A 46 -9.66 26.44 1.86
N LEU A 47 -10.66 25.57 1.96
CA LEU A 47 -11.41 24.97 0.85
C LEU A 47 -12.78 25.64 0.64
N GLY A 48 -13.07 26.75 1.34
CA GLY A 48 -14.33 27.49 1.23
C GLY A 48 -15.52 26.85 1.94
N MET A 49 -15.28 25.89 2.85
CA MET A 49 -16.32 25.20 3.62
C MET A 49 -16.36 25.68 5.09
N PRO A 50 -17.54 25.64 5.76
CA PRO A 50 -17.67 26.05 7.14
C PRO A 50 -16.83 25.17 8.08
N ALA A 51 -16.21 25.79 9.10
CA ALA A 51 -15.41 25.09 10.07
C ALA A 51 -16.31 24.38 11.10
N PRO A 52 -15.95 23.15 11.54
CA PRO A 52 -16.68 22.48 12.61
C PRO A 52 -16.46 23.20 13.94
N ASN A 53 -17.51 23.24 14.75
CA ASN A 53 -17.48 23.67 16.15
C ASN A 53 -16.81 22.57 16.99
N ARG A 54 -15.48 22.56 16.98
CA ARG A 54 -14.65 21.72 17.86
C ARG A 54 -13.36 22.46 18.21
N PRO A 55 -12.96 22.51 19.50
CA PRO A 55 -11.65 23.03 19.87
C PRO A 55 -10.56 22.22 19.16
N MET A 56 -9.53 22.90 18.63
CA MET A 56 -8.48 22.29 17.80
C MET A 56 -7.87 21.02 18.42
N HIS A 57 -7.72 21.01 19.74
CA HIS A 57 -7.08 19.94 20.52
C HIS A 57 -7.70 18.54 20.30
N ASP A 58 -9.01 18.44 20.05
CA ASP A 58 -9.72 17.17 20.08
C ASP A 58 -9.69 16.40 18.74
N ALA A 59 -9.49 17.10 17.61
CA ALA A 59 -9.25 16.44 16.32
C ALA A 59 -7.83 15.84 16.27
N PHE A 60 -6.85 16.54 16.86
CA PHE A 60 -5.46 16.06 16.95
C PHE A 60 -5.29 14.86 17.88
N ASN A 61 -6.18 14.70 18.86
CA ASN A 61 -6.18 13.52 19.74
C ASN A 61 -6.68 12.25 19.04
N ARG A 62 -7.48 12.33 17.97
CA ARG A 62 -8.13 11.14 17.39
C ARG A 62 -7.16 10.17 16.71
N GLU A 63 -6.12 10.65 16.00
CA GLU A 63 -5.09 9.75 15.45
C GLU A 63 -4.27 9.10 16.56
N PHE A 64 -3.90 9.88 17.58
CA PHE A 64 -3.19 9.38 18.75
C PHE A 64 -4.03 8.36 19.55
N GLU A 65 -5.32 8.65 19.74
CA GLU A 65 -6.28 7.76 20.37
C GLU A 65 -6.56 6.53 19.52
N ARG A 66 -6.63 6.65 18.19
CA ARG A 66 -6.79 5.51 17.28
C ARG A 66 -5.63 4.52 17.41
N GLU A 67 -4.41 5.02 17.59
CA GLU A 67 -3.23 4.16 17.80
C GLU A 67 -3.18 3.56 19.23
N ARG A 68 -4.01 4.04 20.17
CA ARG A 68 -4.16 3.49 21.54
C ARG A 68 -5.44 2.67 21.77
N GLN A 69 -6.50 2.92 20.99
CA GLN A 69 -7.79 2.24 21.07
C GLN A 69 -7.70 0.89 20.36
N CYS A 70 -7.04 -0.05 21.01
CA CYS A 70 -7.10 -1.46 20.65
C CYS A 70 -7.75 -2.24 21.79
N ASP A 71 -8.53 -3.27 21.46
CA ASP A 71 -8.99 -4.26 22.43
C ASP A 71 -7.78 -5.06 22.92
N THR A 72 -7.19 -4.61 24.03
CA THR A 72 -5.97 -5.19 24.59
C THR A 72 -6.19 -6.63 25.04
N THR A 73 -7.42 -7.00 25.41
CA THR A 73 -7.76 -8.35 25.85
C THR A 73 -7.75 -9.30 24.64
N ALA A 74 -8.48 -8.95 23.58
CA ALA A 74 -8.51 -9.75 22.35
C ALA A 74 -7.12 -9.88 21.70
N LEU A 75 -6.33 -8.80 21.70
CA LEU A 75 -4.95 -8.84 21.22
C LEU A 75 -4.06 -9.75 22.06
N SER A 76 -4.17 -9.69 23.39
CA SER A 76 -3.37 -10.53 24.29
C SER A 76 -3.65 -12.02 24.07
N GLU A 77 -4.93 -12.40 23.91
CA GLU A 77 -5.33 -13.77 23.58
C GLU A 77 -4.81 -14.21 22.20
N SER A 78 -4.89 -13.31 21.22
CA SER A 78 -4.32 -13.56 19.89
C SER A 78 -2.80 -13.74 19.94
N VAL A 79 -2.08 -12.99 20.78
CA VAL A 79 -0.63 -13.10 20.93
C VAL A 79 -0.29 -14.45 21.58
N GLN A 80 -0.99 -14.80 22.66
CA GLN A 80 -0.75 -16.05 23.40
C GLN A 80 -0.96 -17.30 22.51
N SER A 81 -1.92 -17.26 21.59
CA SER A 81 -2.16 -18.35 20.64
C SER A 81 -1.16 -18.41 19.47
N LYS A 82 -0.64 -17.26 19.02
CA LYS A 82 0.26 -17.18 17.86
C LYS A 82 1.74 -17.37 18.21
N VAL A 83 2.19 -16.95 19.39
CA VAL A 83 3.61 -17.09 19.80
C VAL A 83 4.12 -18.54 19.73
N PRO A 84 3.36 -19.57 20.15
CA PRO A 84 3.78 -20.97 20.03
C PRO A 84 3.94 -21.47 18.59
N LEU A 85 3.36 -20.79 17.60
CA LEU A 85 3.42 -21.17 16.19
C LEU A 85 4.72 -20.70 15.50
N LEU A 86 5.53 -19.89 16.18
CA LEU A 86 6.79 -19.40 15.64
C LEU A 86 7.80 -20.54 15.51
N ASN A 87 8.44 -20.65 14.34
CA ASN A 87 9.60 -21.51 14.22
C ASN A 87 10.80 -20.92 14.99
N GLN A 88 11.89 -21.69 15.16
CA GLN A 88 13.04 -21.28 15.96
C GLN A 88 13.66 -19.93 15.54
N GLN A 89 13.77 -19.66 14.24
CA GLN A 89 14.36 -18.41 13.74
C GLN A 89 13.42 -17.21 13.96
N GLN A 90 12.13 -17.41 13.69
CA GLN A 90 11.10 -16.40 13.96
C GLN A 90 11.00 -16.10 15.45
N LYS A 91 11.08 -17.14 16.31
CA LYS A 91 11.05 -17.00 17.77
C LYS A 91 12.28 -16.23 18.28
N THR A 92 13.46 -16.55 17.78
CA THR A 92 14.70 -15.81 18.10
C THR A 92 14.59 -14.34 17.71
N ALA A 93 14.08 -14.05 16.50
CA ALA A 93 13.86 -12.69 16.04
C ALA A 93 12.82 -11.96 16.91
N TYR A 94 11.67 -12.60 17.18
CA TYR A 94 10.62 -12.07 18.04
C TYR A 94 11.15 -11.72 19.43
N ASP A 95 11.79 -12.67 20.12
CA ASP A 95 12.31 -12.47 21.47
C ASP A 95 13.37 -11.36 21.52
N THR A 96 14.25 -11.30 20.51
CA THR A 96 15.26 -10.25 20.38
C THR A 96 14.63 -8.86 20.26
N ILE A 97 13.62 -8.71 19.39
CA ILE A 97 12.95 -7.43 19.16
C ILE A 97 12.14 -7.01 20.39
N ILE A 98 11.31 -7.91 20.94
CA ILE A 98 10.49 -7.61 22.12
C ILE A 98 11.37 -7.24 23.32
N LYS A 99 12.47 -7.96 23.56
CA LYS A 99 13.43 -7.59 24.61
C LYS A 99 13.99 -6.19 24.38
N ALA A 100 14.46 -5.88 23.18
CA ALA A 100 15.04 -4.58 22.89
C ALA A 100 14.01 -3.43 23.00
N VAL A 101 12.73 -3.68 22.72
CA VAL A 101 11.63 -2.73 22.93
C VAL A 101 11.41 -2.49 24.42
N ASN A 102 11.34 -3.56 25.22
CA ASN A 102 11.11 -3.50 26.66
C ASN A 102 12.26 -2.79 27.40
N ASP A 103 13.51 -3.07 27.00
CA ASP A 103 14.69 -2.44 27.57
C ASP A 103 14.81 -0.95 27.19
N GLY A 104 14.05 -0.47 26.20
CA GLY A 104 14.13 0.91 25.71
C GLY A 104 15.43 1.25 24.99
N ASN A 105 16.17 0.23 24.52
CA ASN A 105 17.49 0.39 23.89
C ASN A 105 17.43 1.05 22.51
N GLY A 106 16.24 1.15 21.90
CA GLY A 106 16.05 1.68 20.55
C GLY A 106 16.85 0.90 19.50
N GLY A 107 17.33 1.61 18.48
CA GLY A 107 18.22 1.07 17.46
C GLY A 107 17.50 0.59 16.19
N ILE A 108 18.28 0.07 15.24
CA ILE A 108 17.81 -0.33 13.92
C ILE A 108 18.09 -1.81 13.67
N PHE A 109 17.04 -2.53 13.29
CA PHE A 109 17.08 -3.96 12.97
C PHE A 109 16.60 -4.17 11.53
N PHE A 110 17.10 -5.22 10.89
CA PHE A 110 16.61 -5.66 9.59
C PHE A 110 16.29 -7.15 9.61
N ILE A 111 15.07 -7.50 9.22
CA ILE A 111 14.64 -8.87 8.97
C ILE A 111 14.85 -9.17 7.47
N ASP A 112 15.90 -9.92 7.17
CA ASP A 112 16.13 -10.53 5.86
C ASP A 112 15.24 -11.76 5.74
N ALA A 113 14.17 -11.64 4.96
CA ALA A 113 13.13 -12.65 4.87
C ALA A 113 12.71 -12.87 3.41
N PRO A 114 13.26 -13.90 2.73
CA PRO A 114 12.77 -14.31 1.42
C PRO A 114 11.31 -14.73 1.44
N GLY A 115 10.72 -14.76 0.24
CA GLY A 115 9.32 -15.15 0.03
C GLY A 115 8.96 -16.47 0.73
N GLY A 116 7.81 -16.48 1.43
CA GLY A 116 7.30 -17.67 2.11
C GLY A 116 7.84 -17.94 3.51
N THR A 117 8.79 -17.15 4.02
CA THR A 117 9.39 -17.35 5.36
C THR A 117 8.54 -16.88 6.55
N GLY A 118 7.32 -16.39 6.31
CA GLY A 118 6.43 -15.90 7.36
C GLY A 118 6.78 -14.51 7.90
N LYS A 119 7.47 -13.67 7.11
CA LYS A 119 7.76 -12.25 7.45
C LYS A 119 6.53 -11.53 8.00
N THR A 120 5.44 -11.52 7.23
CA THR A 120 4.19 -10.83 7.59
C THR A 120 3.60 -11.35 8.90
N PHE A 121 3.64 -12.67 9.13
CA PHE A 121 3.17 -13.26 10.38
C PHE A 121 3.99 -12.77 11.58
N LEU A 122 5.33 -12.77 11.46
CA LEU A 122 6.23 -12.31 12.51
C LEU A 122 6.05 -10.82 12.82
N ILE A 123 6.04 -9.95 11.81
CA ILE A 123 5.91 -8.50 12.02
C ILE A 123 4.53 -8.14 12.58
N SER A 124 3.45 -8.79 12.13
CA SER A 124 2.11 -8.59 12.70
C SER A 124 2.07 -9.01 14.16
N LEU A 125 2.67 -10.15 14.51
CA LEU A 125 2.74 -10.59 15.91
C LEU A 125 3.52 -9.62 16.78
N ILE A 126 4.62 -9.02 16.30
CA ILE A 126 5.37 -7.99 17.03
C ILE A 126 4.51 -6.74 17.26
N LEU A 127 3.75 -6.29 16.25
CA LEU A 127 2.81 -5.17 16.39
C LEU A 127 1.75 -5.48 17.45
N ASP A 128 1.13 -6.65 17.35
CA ASP A 128 0.07 -7.11 18.26
C ASP A 128 0.56 -7.16 19.70
N THR A 129 1.75 -7.72 19.95
CA THR A 129 2.36 -7.82 21.29
C THR A 129 2.58 -6.45 21.94
N ILE A 130 3.06 -5.46 21.18
CA ILE A 130 3.35 -4.13 21.71
C ILE A 130 2.03 -3.36 21.94
N ARG A 131 1.08 -3.48 21.01
CA ARG A 131 -0.24 -2.84 21.11
C ARG A 131 -1.09 -3.42 22.25
N ALA A 132 -0.97 -4.72 22.51
CA ALA A 132 -1.60 -5.38 23.66
C ALA A 132 -1.18 -4.75 25.01
N GLN A 133 0.02 -4.15 25.07
CA GLN A 133 0.53 -3.43 26.24
C GLN A 133 0.12 -1.94 26.24
N SER A 134 -0.85 -1.54 25.41
CA SER A 134 -1.28 -0.14 25.23
C SER A 134 -0.16 0.80 24.76
N GLN A 135 0.90 0.26 24.14
CA GLN A 135 2.01 1.02 23.58
C GLN A 135 1.81 1.28 22.09
N ILE A 136 2.37 2.39 21.60
CA ILE A 136 2.25 2.79 20.20
C ILE A 136 3.32 2.06 19.37
N ALA A 137 2.85 1.21 18.45
CA ALA A 137 3.65 0.55 17.42
C ALA A 137 3.14 0.94 16.03
N LEU A 138 3.95 1.68 15.28
CA LEU A 138 3.57 2.21 13.98
C LEU A 138 3.95 1.22 12.86
N ALA A 139 2.98 0.85 12.04
CA ALA A 139 3.17 -0.03 10.89
C ALA A 139 3.20 0.79 9.58
N VAL A 140 4.32 0.79 8.89
CA VAL A 140 4.46 1.41 7.57
C VAL A 140 4.95 0.39 6.54
N ALA A 141 4.62 0.63 5.26
CA ALA A 141 5.14 -0.19 4.17
C ALA A 141 5.49 0.65 2.94
N SER A 142 6.36 0.14 2.06
CA SER A 142 6.72 0.87 0.83
C SER A 142 5.61 0.88 -0.22
N SER A 143 4.71 -0.12 -0.22
CA SER A 143 3.60 -0.24 -1.16
C SER A 143 2.23 -0.22 -0.45
N GLY A 144 1.17 0.16 -1.18
CA GLY A 144 -0.20 0.18 -0.67
C GLY A 144 -0.67 -1.20 -0.24
N ILE A 145 -0.45 -2.21 -1.10
CA ILE A 145 -0.79 -3.60 -0.81
C ILE A 145 -0.10 -4.12 0.46
N ALA A 146 1.22 -3.92 0.58
CA ALA A 146 1.94 -4.38 1.77
C ALA A 146 1.40 -3.71 3.04
N ALA A 147 1.02 -2.42 2.97
CA ALA A 147 0.39 -1.73 4.09
C ALA A 147 -0.96 -2.36 4.49
N THR A 148 -1.77 -2.86 3.55
CA THR A 148 -3.06 -3.50 3.88
C THR A 148 -2.92 -4.84 4.60
N LEU A 149 -1.75 -5.48 4.53
CA LEU A 149 -1.47 -6.72 5.23
C LEU A 149 -1.20 -6.51 6.73
N LEU A 150 -0.94 -5.26 7.14
CA LEU A 150 -0.64 -4.89 8.51
C LEU A 150 -1.83 -4.13 9.10
N GLU A 151 -2.22 -4.49 10.33
CA GLU A 151 -3.27 -3.77 11.02
C GLU A 151 -2.86 -2.33 11.32
N GLY A 152 -3.72 -1.38 10.92
CA GLY A 152 -3.40 0.05 10.96
C GLY A 152 -2.33 0.50 9.96
N GLY A 153 -1.84 -0.40 9.10
CA GLY A 153 -0.75 -0.14 8.18
C GLY A 153 -1.07 0.96 7.17
N ARG A 154 -0.07 1.81 6.90
CA ARG A 154 -0.12 2.86 5.89
C ARG A 154 1.16 2.85 5.05
N THR A 155 1.11 3.39 3.84
CA THR A 155 2.35 3.57 3.08
C THR A 155 3.29 4.54 3.79
N ALA A 156 4.60 4.28 3.83
CA ALA A 156 5.60 5.13 4.47
C ALA A 156 5.51 6.59 4.01
N HIS A 157 5.32 6.83 2.70
CA HIS A 157 5.12 8.18 2.16
C HIS A 157 3.93 8.91 2.78
N SER A 158 2.80 8.23 2.97
CA SER A 158 1.58 8.83 3.56
C SER A 158 1.70 9.02 5.07
N ALA A 159 2.18 8.00 5.78
CA ALA A 159 2.31 8.02 7.24
C ALA A 159 3.36 9.03 7.69
N LEU A 160 4.53 8.99 7.07
CA LEU A 160 5.67 9.82 7.44
C LEU A 160 5.72 11.14 6.67
N LYS A 161 4.77 11.41 5.76
CA LYS A 161 4.75 12.61 4.91
C LYS A 161 6.11 12.84 4.22
N LEU A 162 6.69 11.78 3.66
CA LEU A 162 7.97 11.87 2.97
C LEU A 162 7.84 12.78 1.74
N PRO A 163 8.86 13.59 1.43
CA PRO A 163 8.94 14.30 0.16
C PRO A 163 8.85 13.32 -1.01
N LEU A 164 8.24 13.74 -2.12
CA LEU A 164 8.14 12.91 -3.33
C LEU A 164 9.46 12.90 -4.12
N ASN A 165 10.20 14.02 -4.06
CA ASN A 165 11.43 14.28 -4.80
C ASN A 165 12.71 13.92 -4.01
N LEU A 166 12.71 12.79 -3.30
CA LEU A 166 13.84 12.32 -2.47
C LEU A 166 15.18 12.26 -3.22
N GLN A 167 15.16 12.04 -4.53
CA GLN A 167 16.37 11.98 -5.36
C GLN A 167 17.05 13.35 -5.52
N THR A 168 16.31 14.44 -5.39
CA THR A 168 16.83 15.80 -5.61
C THR A 168 17.22 16.51 -4.33
N ILE A 169 16.57 16.18 -3.20
CA ILE A 169 16.87 16.80 -1.91
C ILE A 169 18.03 16.06 -1.26
N GLU A 170 19.13 16.75 -0.98
CA GLU A 170 20.31 16.15 -0.32
C GLU A 170 20.03 15.75 1.12
N GLU A 171 19.36 16.64 1.87
CA GLU A 171 19.02 16.42 3.28
C GLU A 171 17.51 16.48 3.51
N PRO A 172 16.75 15.49 3.02
CA PRO A 172 15.32 15.52 3.19
C PRO A 172 14.93 15.31 4.65
N THR A 173 13.79 15.90 5.01
CA THR A 173 13.05 15.66 6.24
C THR A 173 11.63 15.25 5.89
N CYS A 174 10.93 14.62 6.82
CA CYS A 174 9.51 14.37 6.71
C CYS A 174 8.74 15.70 6.85
N ASN A 175 7.70 15.90 6.05
CA ASN A 175 6.84 17.09 6.11
C ASN A 175 5.83 16.97 7.27
N ILE A 176 6.35 16.89 8.49
CA ILE A 176 5.59 16.72 9.74
C ILE A 176 5.94 17.87 10.68
N THR A 177 4.94 18.67 11.05
CA THR A 177 5.12 19.74 12.04
C THR A 177 5.05 19.19 13.47
N LYS A 178 5.81 19.77 14.41
CA LYS A 178 5.82 19.35 15.83
C LYS A 178 4.44 19.35 16.50
N THR A 179 3.53 20.17 16.00
CA THR A 179 2.16 20.32 16.52
C THR A 179 1.17 19.32 15.92
N SER A 180 1.56 18.58 14.88
CA SER A 180 0.67 17.62 14.21
C SER A 180 0.37 16.38 15.08
N ALA A 181 -0.76 15.72 14.81
CA ALA A 181 -1.12 14.48 15.49
C ALA A 181 -0.08 13.37 15.25
N MET A 182 0.40 13.25 14.01
CA MET A 182 1.46 12.31 13.65
C MET A 182 2.76 12.59 14.41
N ALA A 183 3.11 13.86 14.66
CA ALA A 183 4.27 14.17 15.50
C ALA A 183 4.12 13.61 16.92
N LYS A 184 2.95 13.74 17.55
CA LYS A 184 2.67 13.12 18.85
C LYS A 184 2.81 11.59 18.81
N VAL A 185 2.30 10.95 17.75
CA VAL A 185 2.46 9.50 17.54
C VAL A 185 3.95 9.13 17.46
N LEU A 186 4.72 9.82 16.62
CA LEU A 186 6.16 9.56 16.42
C LEU A 186 7.03 9.88 17.65
N GLN A 187 6.61 10.84 18.48
CA GLN A 187 7.25 11.15 19.75
C GLN A 187 7.08 10.04 20.78
N ASN A 188 5.92 9.39 20.78
CA ASN A 188 5.54 8.39 21.79
C ASN A 188 5.68 6.94 21.30
N CYS A 189 5.90 6.70 19.99
CA CYS A 189 6.03 5.36 19.46
C CYS A 189 7.28 4.65 20.02
N LYS A 190 7.09 3.38 20.35
CA LYS A 190 8.16 2.47 20.81
C LYS A 190 8.92 1.88 19.63
N ILE A 191 8.18 1.52 18.59
CA ILE A 191 8.73 0.93 17.38
C ILE A 191 8.03 1.48 16.13
N ILE A 192 8.80 1.64 15.06
CA ILE A 192 8.29 1.82 13.70
C ILE A 192 8.74 0.62 12.88
N ILE A 193 7.78 -0.16 12.39
CA ILE A 193 8.05 -1.29 11.51
C ILE A 193 7.84 -0.84 10.07
N TRP A 194 8.85 -1.01 9.22
CA TRP A 194 8.79 -0.68 7.80
C TRP A 194 8.91 -1.94 6.96
N ASP A 195 7.77 -2.37 6.41
CA ASP A 195 7.68 -3.53 5.53
C ASP A 195 7.96 -3.21 4.06
N GLU A 196 8.50 -4.19 3.34
CA GLU A 196 9.02 -4.06 1.96
C GLU A 196 9.97 -2.86 1.82
N CYS A 197 10.85 -2.65 2.81
CA CYS A 197 11.73 -1.49 2.87
C CYS A 197 12.77 -1.46 1.73
N THR A 198 13.02 -2.59 1.07
CA THR A 198 14.08 -2.72 0.03
C THR A 198 13.79 -1.91 -1.23
N MET A 199 12.52 -1.59 -1.50
CA MET A 199 12.10 -0.69 -2.58
C MET A 199 12.25 0.80 -2.22
N ALA A 200 12.54 1.13 -0.96
CA ALA A 200 12.64 2.51 -0.51
C ALA A 200 14.00 3.12 -0.83
N HIS A 201 13.98 4.39 -1.25
CA HIS A 201 15.19 5.18 -1.41
C HIS A 201 15.85 5.44 -0.04
N LYS A 202 17.18 5.33 0.07
CA LYS A 202 17.94 5.51 1.33
C LYS A 202 17.62 6.80 2.07
N ARG A 203 17.47 7.87 1.30
CA ARG A 203 17.13 9.20 1.81
C ARG A 203 15.77 9.24 2.53
N ALA A 204 14.86 8.30 2.27
CA ALA A 204 13.63 8.19 3.03
C ALA A 204 13.88 7.77 4.49
N LEU A 205 14.81 6.83 4.70
CA LEU A 205 15.24 6.39 6.03
C LEU A 205 16.02 7.51 6.74
N GLU A 206 16.89 8.21 6.02
CA GLU A 206 17.65 9.35 6.55
C GLU A 206 16.74 10.53 6.91
N ALA A 207 15.69 10.78 6.12
CA ALA A 207 14.68 11.77 6.45
C ALA A 207 13.91 11.43 7.73
N LEU A 208 13.56 10.15 7.91
CA LEU A 208 12.93 9.68 9.14
C LEU A 208 13.84 9.88 10.36
N ASP A 209 15.13 9.57 10.24
CA ASP A 209 16.12 9.80 11.31
C ASP A 209 16.19 11.28 11.71
N ARG A 210 16.43 12.18 10.76
CA ARG A 210 16.50 13.63 11.03
C ARG A 210 15.22 14.13 11.70
N THR A 211 14.06 13.71 11.18
CA THR A 211 12.75 14.12 11.70
C THR A 211 12.56 13.63 13.14
N LEU A 212 12.85 12.36 13.44
CA LEU A 212 12.65 11.83 14.79
C LEU A 212 13.61 12.46 15.81
N ARG A 213 14.84 12.79 15.41
CA ARG A 213 15.77 13.54 16.27
C ARG A 213 15.21 14.90 16.66
N ASP A 214 14.63 15.62 15.70
CA ASP A 214 14.01 16.92 15.95
C ASP A 214 12.71 16.80 16.78
N LEU A 215 11.81 15.88 16.39
CA LEU A 215 10.53 15.69 17.08
C LEU A 215 10.73 15.25 18.54
N ARG A 216 11.71 14.36 18.81
CA ARG A 216 11.99 13.83 20.15
C ARG A 216 13.03 14.65 20.91
N SER A 217 13.57 15.71 20.31
CA SER A 217 14.64 16.54 20.88
C SER A 217 15.82 15.70 21.40
N ASN A 218 16.21 14.67 20.65
CA ASN A 218 17.25 13.71 21.02
C ASN A 218 18.13 13.41 19.81
N GLN A 219 19.45 13.61 19.95
CA GLN A 219 20.40 13.45 18.84
C GLN A 219 20.83 12.01 18.56
N ILE A 220 20.44 11.07 19.41
CA ILE A 220 20.61 9.63 19.15
C ILE A 220 19.84 9.26 17.89
N ILE A 221 20.34 8.28 17.14
CA ILE A 221 19.70 7.75 15.92
C ILE A 221 18.20 7.50 16.16
N PHE A 222 17.37 8.00 15.24
CA PHE A 222 15.90 8.04 15.28
C PHE A 222 15.31 8.66 16.57
N GLY A 223 16.04 9.57 17.22
CA GLY A 223 15.62 10.15 18.50
C GLY A 223 15.45 9.11 19.62
N GLY A 224 16.13 7.97 19.52
CA GLY A 224 15.99 6.82 20.43
C GLY A 224 14.83 5.87 20.10
N ALA A 225 14.06 6.13 19.04
CA ALA A 225 13.03 5.19 18.57
C ALA A 225 13.67 3.90 18.02
N MET A 226 12.98 2.77 18.16
CA MET A 226 13.37 1.55 17.46
C MET A 226 12.80 1.54 16.04
N ILE A 227 13.63 1.20 15.06
CA ILE A 227 13.22 0.94 13.67
C ILE A 227 13.43 -0.53 13.34
N LEU A 228 12.37 -1.20 12.92
CA LEU A 228 12.44 -2.56 12.38
C LEU A 228 12.15 -2.53 10.88
N LEU A 229 13.19 -2.71 10.09
CA LEU A 229 13.10 -2.85 8.66
C LEU A 229 12.84 -4.32 8.30
N ALA A 230 12.00 -4.58 7.31
CA ALA A 230 11.76 -5.94 6.84
C ALA A 230 11.61 -5.96 5.32
N GLY A 231 12.15 -6.99 4.68
CA GLY A 231 12.03 -7.19 3.24
C GLY A 231 13.08 -8.14 2.69
N ASP A 232 13.21 -8.12 1.38
CA ASP A 232 14.11 -9.00 0.65
C ASP A 232 14.88 -8.22 -0.43
N PHE A 233 16.21 -8.13 -0.30
CA PHE A 233 17.06 -7.44 -1.28
C PHE A 233 17.29 -8.24 -2.57
N ARG A 234 16.79 -9.48 -2.64
CA ARG A 234 16.70 -10.25 -3.89
C ARG A 234 15.48 -9.84 -4.73
N GLN A 235 14.60 -9.00 -4.20
CA GLN A 235 13.50 -8.38 -4.95
C GLN A 235 13.98 -7.12 -5.69
N THR A 236 13.05 -6.38 -6.32
CA THR A 236 13.44 -5.19 -7.08
C THR A 236 13.97 -4.08 -6.17
N LEU A 237 15.00 -3.40 -6.65
CA LEU A 237 15.58 -2.21 -6.03
C LEU A 237 14.67 -0.98 -6.21
N PRO A 238 14.97 0.16 -5.56
CA PRO A 238 14.25 1.41 -5.77
C PRO A 238 14.26 1.80 -7.26
N VAL A 239 13.11 2.19 -7.80
CA VAL A 239 12.99 2.61 -9.20
C VAL A 239 13.48 4.05 -9.33
N ILE A 240 14.61 4.26 -10.02
CA ILE A 240 15.17 5.57 -10.30
C ILE A 240 15.04 5.85 -11.81
N PRO A 241 14.18 6.79 -12.23
CA PRO A 241 13.98 7.05 -13.65
C PRO A 241 15.26 7.55 -14.33
N ARG A 242 15.59 7.00 -15.50
CA ARG A 242 16.72 7.42 -16.34
C ARG A 242 18.09 7.34 -15.64
N SER A 243 18.25 6.37 -14.74
CA SER A 243 19.46 6.22 -13.95
C SER A 243 20.40 5.16 -14.50
N THR A 244 21.64 5.16 -14.01
CA THR A 244 22.59 4.07 -14.21
C THR A 244 22.42 2.98 -13.13
N PRO A 245 22.97 1.77 -13.32
CA PRO A 245 23.01 0.76 -12.25
C PRO A 245 23.71 1.25 -10.98
N ALA A 246 24.71 2.12 -11.10
CA ALA A 246 25.41 2.70 -9.96
C ALA A 246 24.49 3.63 -9.15
N ASP A 247 23.64 4.41 -9.82
CA ASP A 247 22.66 5.27 -9.17
C ASP A 247 21.60 4.46 -8.42
N GLU A 248 21.13 3.35 -9.00
CA GLU A 248 20.16 2.45 -8.33
C GLU A 248 20.76 1.84 -7.05
N ILE A 249 22.00 1.35 -7.13
CA ILE A 249 22.73 0.84 -5.95
C ILE A 249 22.92 1.96 -4.91
N ASN A 250 23.28 3.15 -5.35
CA ASN A 250 23.43 4.32 -4.48
C ASN A 250 22.09 4.77 -3.87
N ALA A 251 20.96 4.44 -4.47
CA ALA A 251 19.64 4.69 -3.90
C ALA A 251 19.21 3.64 -2.87
N CYS A 252 19.79 2.44 -2.87
CA CYS A 252 19.43 1.36 -1.95
C CYS A 252 19.73 1.70 -0.48
N LEU A 253 18.87 1.23 0.44
CA LEU A 253 19.07 1.42 1.89
C LEU A 253 20.46 0.98 2.38
N LYS A 254 21.06 -0.06 1.77
CA LYS A 254 22.40 -0.56 2.13
C LYS A 254 23.52 0.47 1.97
N THR A 255 23.34 1.48 1.12
CA THR A 255 24.32 2.56 0.92
C THR A 255 24.02 3.80 1.77
N SER A 256 23.03 3.74 2.65
CA SER A 256 22.80 4.76 3.67
C SER A 256 23.91 4.76 4.71
N ASN A 257 24.27 5.94 5.21
CA ASN A 257 25.15 6.07 6.37
C ASN A 257 24.59 5.37 7.62
N LEU A 258 23.26 5.22 7.73
CA LEU A 258 22.57 4.54 8.84
C LEU A 258 22.69 3.02 8.78
N TRP A 259 22.99 2.44 7.61
CA TRP A 259 23.00 0.99 7.43
C TRP A 259 24.06 0.28 8.29
N ARG A 260 25.17 0.97 8.61
CA ARG A 260 26.23 0.44 9.47
C ARG A 260 25.77 0.09 10.90
N TYR A 261 24.64 0.63 11.33
CA TYR A 261 24.07 0.39 12.67
C TYR A 261 23.04 -0.74 12.68
N VAL A 262 22.71 -1.31 11.51
CA VAL A 262 21.67 -2.33 11.34
C VAL A 262 22.10 -3.66 11.93
N LYS A 263 21.28 -4.17 12.86
CA LYS A 263 21.37 -5.54 13.37
C LYS A 263 20.52 -6.46 12.48
N ASN A 264 21.17 -7.39 11.79
CA ASN A 264 20.50 -8.29 10.85
C ASN A 264 19.96 -9.55 11.55
N LEU A 265 18.70 -9.87 11.28
CA LEU A 265 18.01 -11.10 11.66
C LEU A 265 17.60 -11.81 10.37
N LYS A 266 17.84 -13.12 10.25
CA LYS A 266 17.57 -13.88 9.02
C LYS A 266 16.48 -14.90 9.25
N LEU A 267 15.52 -14.96 8.33
CA LEU A 267 14.56 -16.06 8.22
C LEU A 267 14.91 -16.88 6.97
N THR A 268 15.12 -18.18 7.12
CA THR A 268 15.49 -19.06 5.98
C THR A 268 14.49 -20.17 5.74
N THR A 269 13.71 -20.56 6.76
CA THR A 269 12.71 -21.61 6.62
C THR A 269 11.50 -21.11 5.83
N ASN A 270 11.28 -21.66 4.63
CA ASN A 270 10.09 -21.37 3.83
C ASN A 270 8.87 -22.11 4.43
N MET A 271 8.06 -21.36 5.18
CA MET A 271 6.87 -21.89 5.86
C MET A 271 5.77 -22.27 4.87
N ARG A 272 5.68 -21.62 3.70
CA ARG A 272 4.66 -21.93 2.69
C ARG A 272 4.85 -23.35 2.15
N VAL A 273 6.09 -23.70 1.84
CA VAL A 273 6.46 -25.06 1.44
C VAL A 273 6.28 -26.05 2.59
N ALA A 274 6.80 -25.70 3.78
CA ALA A 274 6.79 -26.60 4.92
C ALA A 274 5.36 -26.98 5.37
N LEU A 275 4.41 -26.04 5.27
CA LEU A 275 3.01 -26.28 5.62
C LEU A 275 2.26 -27.10 4.56
N GLN A 276 2.65 -27.01 3.29
CA GLN A 276 2.04 -27.77 2.20
C GLN A 276 2.62 -29.19 2.04
N ASN A 277 3.73 -29.50 2.73
CA ASN A 277 4.48 -30.76 2.57
C ASN A 277 4.85 -31.11 1.12
N ASP A 278 4.94 -30.09 0.25
CA ASP A 278 5.27 -30.28 -1.15
C ASP A 278 6.79 -30.28 -1.34
N ILE A 279 7.35 -31.48 -1.53
CA ILE A 279 8.78 -31.70 -1.75
C ILE A 279 9.27 -30.94 -2.99
N SER A 280 8.45 -30.87 -4.04
CA SER A 280 8.80 -30.20 -5.29
C SER A 280 8.91 -28.68 -5.11
N ALA A 281 7.97 -28.08 -4.36
CA ALA A 281 8.00 -26.67 -4.01
C ALA A 281 9.22 -26.31 -3.13
N GLY A 282 9.67 -27.25 -2.29
CA GLY A 282 10.88 -27.08 -1.47
C GLY A 282 12.17 -27.06 -2.29
N VAL A 283 12.30 -27.99 -3.24
CA VAL A 283 13.41 -27.97 -4.21
C VAL A 283 13.37 -26.67 -5.00
N PHE A 284 12.21 -26.30 -5.56
CA PHE A 284 12.03 -25.08 -6.32
C PHE A 284 12.43 -23.82 -5.52
N SER A 285 11.96 -23.69 -4.28
CA SER A 285 12.30 -22.55 -3.43
C SER A 285 13.80 -22.45 -3.15
N LYS A 286 14.47 -23.60 -2.95
CA LYS A 286 15.92 -23.63 -2.72
C LYS A 286 16.67 -23.24 -4.00
N THR A 287 16.32 -23.85 -5.12
CA THR A 287 16.91 -23.55 -6.43
C THR A 287 16.72 -22.07 -6.78
N LEU A 288 15.56 -21.46 -6.50
CA LEU A 288 15.31 -20.04 -6.76
C LEU A 288 16.24 -19.12 -5.98
N LEU A 289 16.58 -19.47 -4.73
CA LEU A 289 17.54 -18.71 -3.92
C LEU A 289 18.99 -18.90 -4.43
N ASP A 290 19.31 -20.08 -4.95
CA ASP A 290 20.63 -20.41 -5.50
C ASP A 290 20.85 -19.82 -6.92
N ILE A 291 19.78 -19.68 -7.72
CA ILE A 291 19.79 -19.17 -9.11
C ILE A 291 20.26 -17.72 -9.22
N GLY A 292 20.34 -16.96 -8.13
CA GLY A 292 20.93 -15.62 -8.13
C GLY A 292 22.34 -15.54 -8.75
N LEU A 293 22.98 -16.68 -9.06
CA LEU A 293 24.29 -16.82 -9.70
C LEU A 293 24.36 -17.79 -10.92
N ILE A 294 23.28 -18.49 -11.37
CA ILE A 294 23.36 -19.61 -12.35
C ILE A 294 22.13 -19.70 -13.29
N SER A 295 22.25 -20.42 -14.44
CA SER A 295 21.18 -20.78 -15.38
C SER A 295 20.06 -21.66 -14.79
N PHE A 296 18.86 -21.57 -15.36
CA PHE A 296 17.68 -22.33 -14.93
C PHE A 296 17.78 -23.83 -15.29
N PRO A 297 17.47 -24.76 -14.37
CA PRO A 297 17.25 -26.16 -14.70
C PRO A 297 16.13 -26.33 -15.74
N THR A 298 16.22 -27.34 -16.61
CA THR A 298 15.24 -27.60 -17.67
C THR A 298 13.84 -27.95 -17.16
N ASN A 299 13.73 -28.42 -15.91
CA ASN A 299 12.50 -28.74 -15.20
C ASN A 299 12.08 -27.68 -14.17
N PHE A 300 12.69 -26.49 -14.18
CA PHE A 300 12.44 -25.45 -13.18
C PHE A 300 11.03 -24.88 -13.24
N CYS A 301 10.51 -24.68 -14.45
CA CYS A 301 9.15 -24.22 -14.67
C CYS A 301 8.61 -24.75 -16.00
N HIS A 302 7.28 -24.66 -16.17
CA HIS A 302 6.65 -24.97 -17.45
C HIS A 302 6.84 -23.80 -18.40
N PHE A 303 7.72 -23.98 -19.39
CA PHE A 303 7.86 -23.03 -20.48
C PHE A 303 6.66 -23.12 -21.42
N THR A 304 6.24 -21.97 -21.94
CA THR A 304 5.20 -21.87 -22.96
C THR A 304 5.82 -21.30 -24.23
N THR A 305 5.28 -21.69 -25.38
CA THR A 305 5.82 -21.30 -26.69
C THR A 305 5.21 -20.01 -27.22
N SER A 306 4.08 -19.57 -26.65
CA SER A 306 3.35 -18.38 -27.10
C SER A 306 2.60 -17.69 -25.95
N LYS A 307 2.26 -16.41 -26.13
CA LYS A 307 1.44 -15.64 -25.18
C LYS A 307 0.04 -16.23 -25.05
N GLU A 308 -0.48 -16.82 -26.12
CA GLU A 308 -1.78 -17.48 -26.20
C GLU A 308 -1.84 -18.71 -25.31
N GLU A 309 -0.81 -19.57 -25.40
CA GLU A 309 -0.68 -20.74 -24.56
C GLU A 309 -0.56 -20.35 -23.08
N LEU A 310 0.18 -19.28 -22.77
CA LEU A 310 0.26 -18.74 -21.41
C LEU A 310 -1.11 -18.27 -20.92
N ILE A 311 -1.85 -17.51 -21.74
CA ILE A 311 -3.19 -17.02 -21.38
C ILE A 311 -4.14 -18.20 -21.13
N SER A 312 -4.16 -19.20 -22.00
CA SER A 312 -5.08 -20.34 -21.85
C SER A 312 -4.75 -21.22 -20.63
N LYS A 313 -3.47 -21.36 -20.27
CA LYS A 313 -3.04 -22.06 -19.05
C LYS A 313 -3.38 -21.29 -17.78
N VAL A 314 -3.15 -19.97 -17.75
CA VAL A 314 -3.43 -19.15 -16.56
C VAL A 314 -4.93 -18.91 -16.41
N PHE A 315 -5.63 -18.57 -17.48
CA PHE A 315 -7.06 -18.25 -17.52
C PHE A 315 -7.85 -19.20 -18.47
N PRO A 316 -8.00 -20.49 -18.11
CA PRO A 316 -8.72 -21.44 -18.95
C PRO A 316 -10.22 -21.09 -19.05
N ASN A 317 -10.74 -21.11 -20.28
CA ASN A 317 -12.14 -20.82 -20.61
C ASN A 317 -12.62 -19.50 -19.96
N ILE A 318 -11.83 -18.43 -20.11
CA ILE A 318 -12.14 -17.13 -19.48
C ILE A 318 -13.51 -16.58 -19.91
N ASP A 319 -13.97 -16.92 -21.11
CA ASP A 319 -15.28 -16.59 -21.67
C ASP A 319 -16.47 -17.10 -20.82
N THR A 320 -16.27 -18.17 -20.04
CA THR A 320 -17.24 -18.71 -19.07
C THR A 320 -16.86 -18.42 -17.62
N ASN A 321 -15.57 -18.40 -17.31
CA ASN A 321 -15.06 -18.28 -15.93
C ASN A 321 -14.82 -16.83 -15.45
N TYR A 322 -15.04 -15.81 -16.28
CA TYR A 322 -14.82 -14.39 -15.92
C TYR A 322 -15.67 -13.86 -14.75
N LYS A 323 -16.68 -14.61 -14.27
CA LYS A 323 -17.45 -14.28 -13.07
C LYS A 323 -16.99 -15.03 -11.82
N ASN A 324 -16.06 -15.98 -11.95
CA ASN A 324 -15.57 -16.76 -10.83
C ASN A 324 -14.47 -15.97 -10.08
N HIS A 325 -14.89 -15.22 -9.07
CA HIS A 325 -13.98 -14.34 -8.30
C HIS A 325 -12.85 -15.12 -7.61
N ALA A 326 -13.10 -16.35 -7.14
CA ALA A 326 -12.06 -17.18 -6.52
C ALA A 326 -10.91 -17.43 -7.50
N ARG A 327 -11.21 -17.92 -8.69
CA ARG A 327 -10.20 -18.17 -9.74
C ARG A 327 -9.47 -16.90 -10.17
N LEU A 328 -10.19 -15.79 -10.30
CA LEU A 328 -9.59 -14.52 -10.72
C LEU A 328 -8.68 -13.91 -9.65
N SER A 329 -8.98 -14.15 -8.37
CA SER A 329 -8.21 -13.62 -7.25
C SER A 329 -6.81 -14.22 -7.15
N GLU A 330 -6.69 -15.51 -7.43
CA GLU A 330 -5.46 -16.29 -7.27
C GLU A 330 -4.51 -16.15 -8.47
N ARG A 331 -5.01 -15.67 -9.61
CA ARG A 331 -4.30 -15.76 -10.90
C ARG A 331 -4.00 -14.39 -11.49
N ALA A 332 -2.79 -14.21 -11.99
CA ALA A 332 -2.39 -13.05 -12.79
C ALA A 332 -1.21 -13.42 -13.70
N ILE A 333 -1.10 -12.76 -14.84
CA ILE A 333 0.11 -12.82 -15.68
C ILE A 333 1.04 -11.67 -15.31
N LEU A 334 2.31 -11.99 -15.06
CA LEU A 334 3.32 -10.97 -14.75
C LEU A 334 4.15 -10.65 -16.00
N ALA A 335 4.40 -9.37 -16.24
CA ALA A 335 5.25 -8.91 -17.34
C ALA A 335 6.27 -7.86 -16.87
N ALA A 336 7.40 -7.76 -17.57
CA ALA A 336 8.44 -6.78 -17.24
C ALA A 336 8.05 -5.34 -17.64
N THR A 337 7.33 -5.18 -18.76
CA THR A 337 6.98 -3.86 -19.30
C THR A 337 5.49 -3.56 -19.17
N ASN A 338 5.13 -2.29 -18.97
CA ASN A 338 3.71 -1.86 -18.97
C ASN A 338 3.06 -2.06 -20.34
N LYS A 339 3.84 -2.04 -21.43
CA LYS A 339 3.35 -2.34 -22.79
C LYS A 339 2.84 -3.76 -22.88
N ASP A 340 3.65 -4.75 -22.50
CA ASP A 340 3.23 -6.15 -22.50
C ASP A 340 2.04 -6.40 -21.57
N VAL A 341 2.00 -5.74 -20.41
CA VAL A 341 0.86 -5.78 -19.49
C VAL A 341 -0.42 -5.29 -20.18
N ASN A 342 -0.36 -4.16 -20.87
CA ASN A 342 -1.52 -3.60 -21.58
C ASN A 342 -1.97 -4.53 -22.72
N ASP A 343 -1.03 -5.03 -23.53
CA ASP A 343 -1.32 -5.93 -24.66
C ASP A 343 -1.99 -7.23 -24.18
N LEU A 344 -1.47 -7.85 -23.11
CA LEU A 344 -2.03 -9.05 -22.50
C LEU A 344 -3.44 -8.78 -21.93
N ASN A 345 -3.61 -7.66 -21.23
CA ASN A 345 -4.91 -7.29 -20.66
C ASN A 345 -6.00 -7.11 -21.71
N ILE A 346 -5.69 -6.41 -22.81
CA ILE A 346 -6.62 -6.21 -23.93
C ILE A 346 -6.99 -7.56 -24.55
N LYS A 347 -6.00 -8.43 -24.77
CA LYS A 347 -6.20 -9.75 -25.37
C LYS A 347 -7.01 -10.72 -24.50
N ILE A 348 -6.88 -10.62 -23.18
CA ILE A 348 -7.69 -11.44 -22.26
C ILE A 348 -9.11 -10.88 -22.20
N GLN A 349 -9.27 -9.55 -22.10
CA GLN A 349 -10.59 -8.92 -22.09
C GLN A 349 -11.38 -9.17 -23.39
N SER A 350 -10.70 -9.26 -24.54
CA SER A 350 -11.39 -9.53 -25.82
C SER A 350 -12.06 -10.91 -25.84
N GLN A 351 -11.57 -11.88 -25.07
CA GLN A 351 -12.14 -13.22 -24.94
C GLN A 351 -13.37 -13.29 -24.02
N ILE A 352 -13.58 -12.28 -23.16
CA ILE A 352 -14.73 -12.24 -22.25
C ILE A 352 -16.02 -11.93 -23.02
N THR A 353 -17.09 -12.66 -22.73
CA THR A 353 -18.42 -12.38 -23.29
C THR A 353 -19.03 -11.13 -22.66
N GLY A 354 -19.68 -10.29 -23.46
CA GLY A 354 -20.38 -9.09 -22.98
C GLY A 354 -20.01 -7.80 -23.73
N GLN A 355 -20.83 -6.78 -23.51
CA GLN A 355 -20.69 -5.48 -24.18
C GLN A 355 -19.48 -4.71 -23.64
N ILE A 356 -18.65 -4.19 -24.54
CA ILE A 356 -17.58 -3.24 -24.20
C ILE A 356 -18.20 -1.88 -23.89
N HIS A 357 -17.81 -1.29 -22.77
CA HIS A 357 -18.11 0.10 -22.42
C HIS A 357 -16.82 0.91 -22.50
N SER A 358 -16.88 2.04 -23.21
CA SER A 358 -15.71 2.86 -23.51
C SER A 358 -15.85 4.24 -22.89
N PHE A 359 -14.82 4.68 -22.17
CA PHE A 359 -14.81 5.94 -21.44
C PHE A 359 -13.60 6.76 -21.87
N LYS A 360 -13.85 7.96 -22.42
CA LYS A 360 -12.81 8.96 -22.68
C LYS A 360 -12.64 9.85 -21.46
N SER A 361 -11.39 10.13 -21.09
CA SER A 361 -11.09 11.08 -20.03
C SER A 361 -11.35 12.52 -20.49
N ILE A 362 -11.48 13.41 -19.52
CA ILE A 362 -11.49 14.86 -19.74
C ILE A 362 -10.18 15.39 -19.19
N ASP A 363 -9.30 15.84 -20.07
CA ASP A 363 -7.96 16.34 -19.74
C ASP A 363 -7.93 17.86 -19.87
N SER A 364 -7.33 18.54 -18.89
CA SER A 364 -7.28 20.00 -18.83
C SER A 364 -5.98 20.45 -18.17
N ILE A 365 -5.34 21.49 -18.72
CA ILE A 365 -4.21 22.15 -18.06
C ILE A 365 -4.70 22.92 -16.83
N ILE A 366 -3.89 22.97 -15.78
CA ILE A 366 -4.22 23.67 -14.54
C ILE A 366 -3.86 25.16 -14.63
N ASP A 367 -2.71 25.49 -15.23
CA ASP A 367 -2.31 26.87 -15.49
C ASP A 367 -2.90 27.38 -16.82
N PRO A 368 -3.84 28.33 -16.81
CA PRO A 368 -4.44 28.87 -18.03
C PRO A 368 -3.42 29.42 -19.04
N ASN A 369 -2.26 29.88 -18.57
CA ASN A 369 -1.21 30.44 -19.42
C ASN A 369 -0.49 29.37 -20.25
N GLU A 370 -0.51 28.11 -19.81
CA GLU A 370 0.15 27.00 -20.50
C GLU A 370 -0.77 26.25 -21.48
N VAL A 371 -2.06 26.58 -21.51
CA VAL A 371 -3.07 25.90 -22.36
C VAL A 371 -2.68 25.94 -23.84
N VAL A 372 -2.08 27.06 -24.29
CA VAL A 372 -1.63 27.23 -25.69
C VAL A 372 -0.44 26.33 -26.02
N ASN A 373 0.41 26.02 -25.02
CA ASN A 373 1.63 25.23 -25.21
C ASN A 373 1.36 23.72 -25.23
N TYR A 374 0.27 23.28 -24.60
CA TYR A 374 -0.04 21.86 -24.42
C TYR A 374 -1.48 21.55 -24.87
N PRO A 375 -1.67 21.19 -26.15
CA PRO A 375 -2.99 20.88 -26.67
C PRO A 375 -3.58 19.62 -26.01
N THR A 376 -4.92 19.55 -25.94
CA THR A 376 -5.62 18.44 -25.29
C THR A 376 -5.29 17.09 -25.93
N GLU A 377 -5.06 17.05 -27.25
CA GLU A 377 -4.65 15.84 -27.98
C GLU A 377 -3.32 15.30 -27.48
N PHE A 378 -2.37 16.18 -27.15
CA PHE A 378 -1.11 15.80 -26.54
C PHE A 378 -1.35 15.21 -25.14
N LEU A 379 -2.18 15.86 -24.31
CA LEU A 379 -2.51 15.33 -22.98
C LEU A 379 -3.17 13.95 -23.06
N ASN A 380 -4.11 13.77 -23.99
CA ASN A 380 -4.81 12.51 -24.22
C ASN A 380 -3.85 11.37 -24.62
N SER A 381 -2.72 11.70 -25.25
CA SER A 381 -1.67 10.73 -25.63
C SER A 381 -0.81 10.26 -24.45
N LEU A 382 -0.82 10.98 -23.32
CA LEU A 382 0.01 10.67 -22.16
C LEU A 382 -0.53 9.47 -21.38
N ASP A 383 0.31 8.43 -21.25
CA ASP A 383 0.08 7.27 -20.39
C ASP A 383 1.06 7.24 -19.20
N LEU A 384 0.75 8.05 -18.18
CA LEU A 384 1.65 8.27 -17.05
C LEU A 384 1.40 7.29 -15.89
N PRO A 385 2.45 6.87 -15.15
CA PRO A 385 2.30 6.07 -13.95
C PRO A 385 1.31 6.67 -12.94
N GLY A 386 0.41 5.83 -12.44
CA GLY A 386 -0.60 6.23 -11.47
C GLY A 386 -1.78 7.00 -12.07
N LEU A 387 -1.77 7.38 -13.35
CA LEU A 387 -2.97 7.87 -14.03
C LEU A 387 -3.69 6.73 -14.76
N PRO A 388 -5.03 6.76 -14.81
CA PRO A 388 -5.78 5.90 -15.71
C PRO A 388 -5.55 6.33 -17.18
N PRO A 389 -5.71 5.41 -18.14
CA PRO A 389 -5.60 5.74 -19.55
C PRO A 389 -6.67 6.76 -19.97
N HIS A 390 -6.36 7.58 -20.97
CA HIS A 390 -7.34 8.49 -21.57
C HIS A 390 -8.55 7.69 -22.08
N TYR A 391 -8.29 6.63 -22.83
CA TYR A 391 -9.31 5.74 -23.35
C TYR A 391 -9.36 4.44 -22.54
N LEU A 392 -10.40 4.31 -21.70
CA LEU A 392 -10.61 3.16 -20.83
C LEU A 392 -11.73 2.29 -21.40
N GLN A 393 -11.44 1.01 -21.65
CA GLN A 393 -12.42 0.03 -22.11
C GLN A 393 -12.63 -1.06 -21.07
N LEU A 394 -13.88 -1.30 -20.69
CA LEU A 394 -14.26 -2.27 -19.67
C LEU A 394 -15.44 -3.12 -20.12
N LYS A 395 -15.46 -4.38 -19.68
CA LYS A 395 -16.62 -5.28 -19.71
C LYS A 395 -17.00 -5.66 -18.28
N VAL A 396 -18.26 -6.00 -18.05
CA VAL A 396 -18.66 -6.67 -16.80
C VAL A 396 -17.85 -7.96 -16.63
N GLY A 397 -17.29 -8.15 -15.43
CA GLY A 397 -16.35 -9.20 -15.03
C GLY A 397 -14.91 -8.99 -15.51
N SER A 398 -14.56 -7.82 -16.06
CA SER A 398 -13.15 -7.45 -16.22
C SER A 398 -12.47 -7.37 -14.85
N VAL A 399 -11.23 -7.88 -14.73
CA VAL A 399 -10.39 -7.65 -13.56
C VAL A 399 -9.69 -6.30 -13.74
N ILE A 400 -9.80 -5.45 -12.73
CA ILE A 400 -9.22 -4.10 -12.68
C ILE A 400 -8.34 -3.92 -11.44
N ILE A 401 -7.48 -2.91 -11.45
CA ILE A 401 -6.60 -2.56 -10.34
C ILE A 401 -6.63 -1.05 -10.09
N MET A 402 -6.57 -0.67 -8.81
CA MET A 402 -6.42 0.72 -8.40
C MET A 402 -4.97 1.19 -8.64
N PRO A 403 -4.74 2.23 -9.45
CA PRO A 403 -3.41 2.74 -9.74
C PRO A 403 -2.89 3.68 -8.63
N ARG A 404 -3.77 4.15 -7.74
CA ARG A 404 -3.50 5.08 -6.64
C ARG A 404 -4.40 4.80 -5.44
N ASN A 405 -4.05 5.41 -4.31
CA ASN A 405 -4.84 5.36 -3.09
C ASN A 405 -6.07 6.27 -3.22
N LEU A 406 -7.26 5.71 -2.99
CA LEU A 406 -8.53 6.44 -2.98
C LEU A 406 -9.14 6.49 -1.57
N ASN A 407 -9.24 5.32 -0.93
CA ASN A 407 -9.78 5.19 0.43
C ASN A 407 -9.02 4.09 1.17
N GLN A 408 -7.89 4.44 1.82
CA GLN A 408 -7.09 3.47 2.56
C GLN A 408 -7.79 3.05 3.86
N PRO A 409 -7.71 1.76 4.26
CA PRO A 409 -6.95 0.69 3.62
C PRO A 409 -7.69 -0.07 2.50
N LYS A 410 -8.99 0.18 2.29
CA LYS A 410 -9.85 -0.63 1.41
C LYS A 410 -9.51 -0.49 -0.09
N LEU A 411 -9.46 0.74 -0.60
CA LEU A 411 -9.14 1.09 -1.99
C LEU A 411 -7.78 1.77 -2.06
N CYS A 412 -6.72 0.96 -2.11
CA CYS A 412 -5.34 1.42 -2.15
C CYS A 412 -4.67 1.04 -3.49
N ASN A 413 -3.52 1.65 -3.79
CA ASN A 413 -2.73 1.31 -4.96
C ASN A 413 -2.36 -0.18 -4.97
N GLY A 414 -2.81 -0.90 -6.00
CA GLY A 414 -2.62 -2.33 -6.18
C GLY A 414 -3.84 -3.19 -5.84
N THR A 415 -4.89 -2.65 -5.19
CA THR A 415 -6.12 -3.43 -4.90
C THR A 415 -6.73 -3.91 -6.21
N ARG A 416 -6.90 -5.23 -6.37
CA ARG A 416 -7.56 -5.87 -7.51
C ARG A 416 -9.05 -6.03 -7.24
N LEU A 417 -9.86 -5.75 -8.26
CA LEU A 417 -11.32 -5.86 -8.20
C LEU A 417 -11.86 -6.53 -9.46
N ALA A 418 -13.03 -7.16 -9.35
CA ALA A 418 -13.81 -7.62 -10.50
C ALA A 418 -14.97 -6.66 -10.76
N VAL A 419 -15.11 -6.20 -11.99
CA VAL A 419 -16.20 -5.28 -12.38
C VAL A 419 -17.53 -6.01 -12.29
N LYS A 420 -18.47 -5.51 -11.48
CA LYS A 420 -19.80 -6.10 -11.28
C LYS A 420 -20.85 -5.40 -12.13
N LYS A 421 -20.83 -4.07 -12.15
CA LYS A 421 -21.75 -3.24 -12.95
C LYS A 421 -21.05 -1.98 -13.44
N ILE A 422 -21.40 -1.55 -14.64
CA ILE A 422 -20.87 -0.34 -15.25
C ILE A 422 -22.02 0.62 -15.54
N MET A 423 -21.89 1.86 -15.09
CA MET A 423 -22.80 2.97 -15.34
C MET A 423 -21.99 4.16 -15.88
N ASN A 424 -22.67 5.21 -16.37
CA ASN A 424 -22.00 6.33 -17.04
C ASN A 424 -20.94 7.03 -16.18
N ASN A 425 -21.19 7.17 -14.87
CA ASN A 425 -20.32 7.90 -13.94
C ASN A 425 -19.91 7.07 -12.72
N LEU A 426 -20.25 5.78 -12.70
CA LEU A 426 -20.05 4.91 -11.56
C LEU A 426 -19.74 3.48 -12.01
N ILE A 427 -18.71 2.88 -11.41
CA ILE A 427 -18.42 1.45 -11.55
C ILE A 427 -18.68 0.79 -10.20
N GLU A 428 -19.50 -0.25 -10.18
CA GLU A 428 -19.63 -1.17 -9.06
C GLU A 428 -18.63 -2.32 -9.28
N ALA A 429 -17.79 -2.59 -8.30
CA ALA A 429 -16.80 -3.66 -8.38
C ALA A 429 -16.65 -4.37 -7.04
N THR A 430 -16.34 -5.65 -7.08
CA THR A 430 -16.10 -6.49 -5.90
C THR A 430 -14.59 -6.60 -5.68
N ILE A 431 -14.12 -6.37 -4.46
CA ILE A 431 -12.71 -6.59 -4.11
C ILE A 431 -12.44 -8.09 -4.12
N ILE A 432 -11.42 -8.53 -4.84
CA ILE A 432 -11.13 -9.97 -5.00
C ILE A 432 -9.92 -10.45 -4.19
N ILE A 433 -9.15 -9.55 -3.57
CA ILE A 433 -7.94 -9.90 -2.80
C ILE A 433 -7.92 -9.25 -1.41
N GLY A 434 -7.16 -9.85 -0.49
CA GLY A 434 -6.83 -9.27 0.82
C GLY A 434 -7.96 -9.29 1.84
N LYS A 435 -7.81 -8.50 2.91
CA LYS A 435 -8.72 -8.47 4.07
C LYS A 435 -10.17 -8.09 3.73
N PHE A 436 -10.37 -7.31 2.67
CA PHE A 436 -11.68 -6.79 2.24
C PHE A 436 -12.26 -7.60 1.07
N LYS A 437 -11.80 -8.84 0.86
CA LYS A 437 -12.30 -9.73 -0.19
C LYS A 437 -13.82 -9.90 -0.08
N ASP A 438 -14.48 -9.96 -1.23
CA ASP A 438 -15.94 -10.08 -1.42
C ASP A 438 -16.75 -8.85 -1.02
N GLU A 439 -16.11 -7.75 -0.58
CA GLU A 439 -16.80 -6.48 -0.38
C GLU A 439 -17.01 -5.73 -1.70
N ASP A 440 -18.24 -5.27 -1.92
CA ASP A 440 -18.58 -4.38 -3.02
C ASP A 440 -18.17 -2.93 -2.74
N VAL A 441 -17.75 -2.23 -3.79
CA VAL A 441 -17.37 -0.83 -3.77
C VAL A 441 -17.89 -0.08 -4.99
N LEU A 442 -18.07 1.22 -4.79
CA LEU A 442 -18.45 2.15 -5.84
C LEU A 442 -17.25 3.03 -6.20
N ILE A 443 -16.90 3.05 -7.48
CA ILE A 443 -15.76 3.78 -8.00
C ILE A 443 -16.29 4.87 -8.95
N PRO A 444 -16.29 6.15 -8.53
CA PRO A 444 -16.70 7.25 -9.38
C PRO A 444 -15.56 7.71 -10.30
N ARG A 445 -15.90 8.52 -11.31
CA ARG A 445 -14.90 9.33 -12.03
C ARG A 445 -14.39 10.42 -11.11
N ILE A 446 -13.07 10.56 -11.01
CA ILE A 446 -12.44 11.57 -10.15
C ILE A 446 -11.38 12.35 -10.94
N PRO A 447 -11.11 13.60 -10.54
CA PRO A 447 -9.98 14.34 -11.07
C PRO A 447 -8.67 13.79 -10.50
N LEU A 448 -7.72 13.50 -11.37
CA LEU A 448 -6.39 13.01 -11.03
C LEU A 448 -5.33 13.90 -11.66
N MET A 449 -4.28 14.19 -10.92
CA MET A 449 -3.13 14.97 -11.39
C MET A 449 -1.89 14.08 -11.42
N PRO A 450 -1.05 14.16 -12.46
CA PRO A 450 0.20 13.43 -12.49
C PRO A 450 1.08 13.86 -11.30
N THR A 451 1.84 12.91 -10.78
CA THR A 451 2.80 13.16 -9.70
C THR A 451 4.17 13.19 -10.36
N ASP A 452 5.00 14.18 -10.03
CA ASP A 452 6.36 14.33 -10.55
C ASP A 452 6.43 14.38 -12.09
N PHE A 453 5.54 15.15 -12.71
CA PHE A 453 5.57 15.43 -14.14
C PHE A 453 5.71 16.93 -14.37
N ALA A 454 6.47 17.31 -15.40
CA ALA A 454 6.78 18.72 -15.69
C ALA A 454 5.51 19.54 -15.96
N ILE A 455 4.49 18.92 -16.56
CA ILE A 455 3.24 19.57 -16.93
C ILE A 455 2.19 19.28 -15.86
N GLN A 456 1.62 20.35 -15.28
CA GLN A 456 0.54 20.25 -14.32
C GLN A 456 -0.81 20.25 -15.05
N PHE A 457 -1.35 19.04 -15.25
CA PHE A 457 -2.66 18.84 -15.87
C PHE A 457 -3.56 17.95 -15.01
N LYS A 458 -4.86 18.02 -15.26
CA LYS A 458 -5.92 17.30 -14.57
C LYS A 458 -6.61 16.37 -15.56
N ARG A 459 -6.67 15.07 -15.23
CA ARG A 459 -7.40 14.02 -15.96
C ARG A 459 -8.59 13.56 -15.14
N VAL A 460 -9.82 13.75 -15.64
CA VAL A 460 -11.06 13.26 -15.02
C VAL A 460 -11.45 11.91 -15.62
N GLN A 461 -11.28 10.84 -14.86
CA GLN A 461 -11.51 9.47 -15.32
C GLN A 461 -11.77 8.54 -14.12
N PHE A 462 -12.28 7.33 -14.37
CA PHE A 462 -12.26 6.27 -13.35
C PHE A 462 -10.82 5.92 -12.97
N PRO A 463 -10.46 5.89 -11.69
CA PRO A 463 -9.10 5.61 -11.22
C PRO A 463 -8.81 4.10 -11.26
N VAL A 464 -8.88 3.47 -12.43
CA VAL A 464 -8.73 2.02 -12.61
C VAL A 464 -7.96 1.70 -13.89
N ARG A 465 -7.31 0.53 -13.92
CA ARG A 465 -6.70 -0.08 -15.13
C ARG A 465 -7.04 -1.56 -15.18
N LEU A 466 -7.00 -2.19 -16.35
CA LEU A 466 -7.15 -3.64 -16.46
C LEU A 466 -6.00 -4.38 -15.76
N ALA A 467 -6.30 -5.55 -15.18
CA ALA A 467 -5.40 -6.26 -14.28
C ALA A 467 -5.55 -7.79 -14.28
N PHE A 468 -5.82 -8.38 -15.44
CA PHE A 468 -5.53 -9.80 -15.70
C PHE A 468 -4.02 -10.04 -15.76
N ALA A 469 -3.28 -9.07 -16.31
CA ALA A 469 -1.84 -8.97 -16.24
C ALA A 469 -1.42 -7.74 -15.44
N MET A 470 -0.25 -7.80 -14.78
CA MET A 470 0.36 -6.67 -14.09
C MET A 470 1.89 -6.72 -14.17
N SER A 471 2.56 -5.60 -13.89
CA SER A 471 4.02 -5.59 -13.90
C SER A 471 4.59 -6.29 -12.68
N ILE A 472 5.78 -6.88 -12.81
CA ILE A 472 6.50 -7.52 -11.69
C ILE A 472 6.66 -6.56 -10.50
N ASN A 473 6.94 -5.28 -10.76
CA ASN A 473 7.07 -4.27 -9.71
C ASN A 473 5.74 -4.03 -8.96
N LYS A 474 4.59 -4.23 -9.61
CA LYS A 474 3.25 -4.06 -9.01
C LYS A 474 2.77 -5.30 -8.26
N SER A 475 3.30 -6.48 -8.57
CA SER A 475 2.93 -7.72 -7.88
C SER A 475 3.70 -7.95 -6.58
N GLN A 476 4.66 -7.10 -6.22
CA GLN A 476 5.41 -7.26 -4.98
C GLN A 476 4.54 -7.14 -3.73
N GLY A 477 4.77 -8.04 -2.77
CA GLY A 477 3.94 -8.21 -1.59
C GLY A 477 2.62 -8.96 -1.84
N GLN A 478 2.27 -9.29 -3.09
CA GLN A 478 1.10 -10.13 -3.40
C GLN A 478 1.49 -11.62 -3.42
N SER A 479 0.52 -12.48 -3.08
CA SER A 479 0.62 -13.92 -3.29
C SER A 479 -0.38 -14.34 -4.35
N LEU A 480 0.08 -15.15 -5.29
CA LEU A 480 -0.68 -15.74 -6.40
C LEU A 480 -0.49 -17.26 -6.33
N GLU A 481 -1.43 -18.01 -6.89
CA GLU A 481 -1.39 -19.48 -6.99
C GLU A 481 -0.89 -19.97 -8.35
#